data_AF-A0A5C6UU40-F1
#
_entry.id   AF-A0A5C6UU40-F1
#
_cell.length_a   1.000
_cell.length_b   1.000
_cell.length_c   1.000
_cell.angle_alpha   90.00
_cell.angle_beta   90.00
_cell.angle_gamma   90.00
#
_symmetry.space_group_name_H-M   'P 1'
#
loop_
_entity.id
_entity.type
_entity.pdbx_description
1 polymer ?
#
loop_
_entity_poly.entity_id
_entity_poly.type
_entity_poly.pdbx_seq_one_letter_code
_entity_poly.pdbx_strand_id
1 'polypeptide(L)'
;MDIKRNVAGLFFVAVGGLGLLAACGEIDSEESCTFDDDCTGGQVCDLTVCVDTCETNADCSGTDECVDRPGGAEGKVCRAAEAPGDDCRDADFGDCPDGQVCNDVSGQCVEPGEGPAEYYTVRINDVTDVEGDDRCADTTYGYATAGAKIMYVELKDVSGSVIAYGKAVGDDIAAGSDFINTFDVIDGSAPDLVGQCPADEAFVRLDNDNEITTNFTDQTVVALGCGGSLYVQFEDENGDLIALDESHTINVGEFGPDCNAEHQTKPDYYDVYICTDAGSNVSSPANCEEVPLNAEAMTGVLGTDVRFPDAAE
;
A
#
# COMPACT_ATOMS: atom_id res chain seq x y z
N MET A 1 14.10 -66.84 15.23
CA MET A 1 14.63 -65.81 16.15
C MET A 1 13.66 -64.64 16.04
N ASP A 2 12.53 -64.66 16.76
CA ASP A 2 12.39 -64.36 18.20
C ASP A 2 13.06 -63.02 18.58
N ILE A 3 12.44 -62.02 19.23
CA ILE A 3 11.13 -61.89 19.87
C ILE A 3 11.01 -60.42 20.43
N LYS A 4 9.80 -59.83 20.37
CA LYS A 4 9.11 -58.94 21.37
C LYS A 4 9.67 -57.52 21.72
N ARG A 5 8.83 -56.47 21.56
CA ARG A 5 7.94 -55.76 22.56
C ARG A 5 8.62 -54.51 23.19
N ASN A 6 7.99 -53.37 23.53
CA ASN A 6 6.67 -53.01 24.11
C ASN A 6 6.20 -51.65 23.50
N VAL A 7 4.94 -51.31 23.19
CA VAL A 7 3.67 -51.17 23.96
C VAL A 7 3.71 -50.14 25.12
N ALA A 8 3.04 -48.99 24.91
CA ALA A 8 2.12 -48.25 25.80
C ALA A 8 2.01 -46.81 25.22
N GLY A 9 0.88 -46.22 24.83
CA GLY A 9 -0.49 -46.40 25.30
C GLY A 9 -0.77 -45.38 26.40
N LEU A 10 -1.25 -44.18 26.06
CA LEU A 10 -2.03 -43.37 27.00
C LEU A 10 -3.04 -42.49 26.24
N PHE A 11 -4.30 -42.91 26.37
CA PHE A 11 -5.49 -42.09 26.16
C PHE A 11 -5.55 -41.02 27.26
N PHE A 12 -5.83 -39.78 26.90
CA PHE A 12 -6.56 -38.85 27.77
C PHE A 12 -7.78 -38.34 27.03
N VAL A 13 -8.93 -38.94 27.36
CA VAL A 13 -10.24 -38.32 27.19
C VAL A 13 -10.53 -37.62 28.51
N ALA A 14 -10.65 -36.29 28.49
CA ALA A 14 -11.29 -35.53 29.54
C ALA A 14 -12.48 -34.80 28.91
N VAL A 15 -13.67 -35.32 29.18
CA VAL A 15 -14.97 -34.68 28.93
C VAL A 15 -15.36 -33.93 30.19
N GLY A 16 -15.88 -32.72 30.00
CA GLY A 16 -16.62 -31.93 31.00
C GLY A 16 -15.85 -30.67 31.41
N GLY A 17 -16.39 -29.47 31.36
CA GLY A 17 -17.73 -29.02 31.03
C GLY A 17 -17.83 -27.54 31.38
N LEU A 18 -18.68 -26.82 30.63
CA LEU A 18 -19.39 -25.59 30.97
C LEU A 18 -18.82 -24.68 32.07
N GLY A 19 -18.51 -23.44 31.68
CA GLY A 19 -18.77 -22.27 32.52
C GLY A 19 -17.58 -21.34 32.75
N LEU A 20 -17.44 -20.35 31.87
CA LEU A 20 -16.94 -18.99 32.14
C LEU A 20 -17.67 -18.15 31.08
N LEU A 21 -18.89 -17.65 31.29
CA LEU A 21 -19.20 -16.46 32.08
C LEU A 21 -18.12 -15.37 31.93
N ALA A 22 -18.43 -14.45 31.02
CA ALA A 22 -18.20 -13.01 31.12
C ALA A 22 -16.78 -12.58 31.51
N ALA A 23 -16.01 -12.25 30.48
CA ALA A 23 -15.18 -11.05 30.49
C ALA A 23 -15.64 -10.13 29.36
N CYS A 24 -16.93 -9.72 29.38
CA CYS A 24 -17.29 -8.41 28.84
C CYS A 24 -16.78 -7.40 29.87
N GLY A 25 -15.48 -7.17 29.86
CA GLY A 25 -14.94 -5.93 30.38
C GLY A 25 -15.29 -4.87 29.36
N GLU A 26 -15.82 -3.76 29.84
CA GLU A 26 -15.88 -2.49 29.11
C GLU A 26 -14.44 -2.20 28.65
N ILE A 27 -14.14 -2.46 27.38
CA ILE A 27 -12.86 -2.06 26.78
C ILE A 27 -13.05 -0.57 26.47
N ASP A 28 -12.85 0.26 27.49
CA ASP A 28 -12.79 1.73 27.41
C ASP A 28 -11.46 2.19 26.75
N SER A 29 -11.00 1.46 25.74
CA SER A 29 -9.96 1.93 24.85
C SER A 29 -10.39 1.51 23.47
N GLU A 30 -11.06 2.42 22.77
CA GLU A 30 -11.09 2.43 21.31
C GLU A 30 -9.62 2.33 20.88
N GLU A 31 -9.16 1.11 20.55
CA GLU A 31 -7.82 0.92 20.01
C GLU A 31 -7.84 1.65 18.68
N SER A 32 -7.05 2.73 18.61
CA SER A 32 -6.87 3.45 17.36
C SER A 32 -6.15 2.53 16.39
N CYS A 33 -6.66 2.41 15.18
CA CYS A 33 -6.09 1.58 14.15
C CYS A 33 -5.89 2.38 12.87
N THR A 34 -5.01 1.90 12.02
CA THR A 34 -4.89 2.33 10.62
C THR A 34 -5.32 1.20 9.69
N PHE A 35 -5.03 -0.04 10.09
CA PHE A 35 -5.35 -1.26 9.33
C PHE A 35 -5.99 -2.34 10.19
N ASP A 36 -6.72 -3.28 9.57
CA ASP A 36 -7.32 -4.44 10.22
C ASP A 36 -6.34 -5.23 11.11
N ASP A 37 -5.07 -5.34 10.71
CA ASP A 37 -4.03 -6.06 11.46
C ASP A 37 -3.59 -5.33 12.74
N ASP A 38 -3.90 -4.03 12.88
CA ASP A 38 -3.72 -3.29 14.14
C ASP A 38 -4.75 -3.72 15.20
N CYS A 39 -5.83 -4.37 14.77
CA CYS A 39 -6.93 -4.78 15.62
C CYS A 39 -6.78 -6.19 16.16
N THR A 40 -7.06 -6.35 17.45
CA THR A 40 -6.97 -7.66 18.11
C THR A 40 -8.32 -8.36 18.17
N GLY A 41 -8.32 -9.68 18.37
CA GLY A 41 -9.55 -10.41 18.69
C GLY A 41 -10.52 -10.65 17.52
N GLY A 42 -10.08 -10.49 16.26
CA GLY A 42 -10.94 -10.68 15.08
C GLY A 42 -11.79 -9.45 14.75
N GLN A 43 -11.40 -8.31 15.32
CA GLN A 43 -11.88 -6.99 14.94
C GLN A 43 -11.20 -6.53 13.65
N VAL A 44 -11.79 -5.54 13.02
CA VAL A 44 -11.29 -4.87 11.80
C VAL A 44 -11.21 -3.38 12.07
N CYS A 45 -10.33 -2.69 11.34
CA CYS A 45 -10.21 -1.25 11.46
C CYS A 45 -11.32 -0.56 10.69
N ASP A 46 -12.09 0.26 11.39
CA ASP A 46 -13.15 1.07 10.79
C ASP A 46 -13.06 2.49 11.34
N LEU A 47 -12.91 3.47 10.44
CA LEU A 47 -12.83 4.89 10.82
C LEU A 47 -11.80 5.16 11.91
N THR A 48 -10.64 4.50 11.83
CA THR A 48 -9.54 4.56 12.80
C THR A 48 -9.80 3.91 14.17
N VAL A 49 -10.86 3.12 14.30
CA VAL A 49 -11.19 2.39 15.54
C VAL A 49 -11.41 0.91 15.25
N CYS A 50 -10.89 0.04 16.12
CA CYS A 50 -11.14 -1.40 16.02
C CYS A 50 -12.59 -1.75 16.38
N VAL A 51 -13.31 -2.33 15.43
CA VAL A 51 -14.73 -2.70 15.57
C VAL A 51 -14.97 -4.18 15.26
N ASP A 52 -16.04 -4.73 15.82
CA ASP A 52 -16.43 -6.12 15.58
C ASP A 52 -17.01 -6.31 14.16
N THR A 53 -16.66 -7.43 13.51
CA THR A 53 -17.26 -7.83 12.23
C THR A 53 -18.63 -8.47 12.42
N CYS A 54 -19.46 -8.44 11.37
CA CYS A 54 -20.81 -9.02 11.42
C CYS A 54 -21.26 -9.58 10.06
N GLU A 55 -22.23 -10.50 10.08
CA GLU A 55 -22.97 -10.89 8.87
C GLU A 55 -24.36 -10.25 8.84
N THR A 56 -24.93 -10.03 10.03
CA THR A 56 -26.27 -9.49 10.26
C THR A 56 -26.32 -8.61 11.52
N ASN A 57 -27.36 -7.78 11.66
CA ASN A 57 -27.56 -6.95 12.86
C ASN A 57 -27.70 -7.77 14.16
N ALA A 58 -27.93 -9.08 14.09
CA ALA A 58 -28.01 -9.94 15.27
C ALA A 58 -26.65 -10.28 15.86
N ASP A 59 -25.58 -10.09 15.08
CA ASP A 59 -24.19 -10.34 15.50
C ASP A 59 -23.65 -9.14 16.30
N CYS A 60 -24.26 -7.97 16.12
CA CYS A 60 -23.87 -6.73 16.78
C CYS A 60 -24.44 -6.59 18.19
N SER A 61 -23.63 -6.01 19.07
CA SER A 61 -24.00 -5.85 20.47
C SER A 61 -24.90 -4.63 20.67
N GLY A 62 -25.81 -4.70 21.66
CA GLY A 62 -26.58 -3.52 22.06
C GLY A 62 -27.51 -2.97 20.98
N THR A 63 -27.23 -1.72 20.58
CA THR A 63 -28.01 -0.96 19.58
C THR A 63 -27.23 -0.81 18.27
N ASP A 64 -26.25 -1.65 18.02
CA ASP A 64 -25.42 -1.53 16.83
C ASP A 64 -26.07 -2.23 15.63
N GLU A 65 -25.77 -1.74 14.43
CA GLU A 65 -26.20 -2.27 13.14
C GLU A 65 -25.02 -2.78 12.33
N CYS A 66 -25.30 -3.78 11.50
CA CYS A 66 -24.31 -4.41 10.64
C CYS A 66 -24.27 -3.71 9.28
N VAL A 67 -23.28 -2.84 9.11
CA VAL A 67 -23.14 -1.98 7.94
C VAL A 67 -21.95 -2.38 7.08
N ASP A 68 -22.01 -2.06 5.79
CA ASP A 68 -20.88 -2.31 4.87
C ASP A 68 -19.69 -1.42 5.26
N ARG A 69 -18.49 -1.96 5.07
CA ARG A 69 -17.24 -1.22 5.32
C ARG A 69 -17.09 -0.07 4.33
N PRO A 70 -16.39 1.02 4.72
CA PRO A 70 -16.15 2.15 3.84
C PRO A 70 -15.16 1.76 2.72
N GLY A 71 -15.11 2.55 1.65
CA GLY A 71 -14.17 2.32 0.54
C GLY A 71 -14.46 1.07 -0.32
N GLY A 72 -15.52 0.30 0.01
CA GLY A 72 -15.79 -0.98 -0.65
C GLY A 72 -14.90 -2.12 -0.15
N ALA A 73 -14.24 -1.95 0.99
CA ALA A 73 -13.52 -3.03 1.68
C ALA A 73 -14.44 -4.23 1.95
N GLU A 74 -13.89 -5.44 1.91
CA GLU A 74 -14.68 -6.67 2.05
C GLU A 74 -15.23 -6.84 3.48
N GLY A 75 -16.51 -7.17 3.58
CA GLY A 75 -17.17 -7.51 4.85
C GLY A 75 -18.09 -6.41 5.38
N LYS A 76 -18.55 -6.62 6.62
CA LYS A 76 -19.44 -5.70 7.34
C LYS A 76 -18.97 -5.56 8.78
N VAL A 77 -19.28 -4.42 9.38
CA VAL A 77 -18.89 -4.06 10.75
C VAL A 77 -20.09 -3.63 11.58
N CYS A 78 -19.99 -3.84 12.89
CA CYS A 78 -20.94 -3.34 13.85
C CYS A 78 -20.65 -1.87 14.16
N ARG A 79 -21.56 -0.99 13.76
CA ARG A 79 -21.56 0.42 14.17
C ARG A 79 -22.81 0.73 14.96
N ALA A 80 -22.76 1.74 15.83
CA ALA A 80 -23.95 2.27 16.47
C ALA A 80 -25.06 2.52 15.43
N ALA A 81 -26.27 2.00 15.67
CA ALA A 81 -27.41 2.23 14.78
C ALA A 81 -27.59 3.73 14.58
N GLU A 82 -27.62 4.15 13.33
CA GLU A 82 -27.94 5.52 12.97
C GLU A 82 -29.39 5.79 13.39
N ALA A 83 -29.59 6.73 14.31
CA ALA A 83 -30.94 7.19 14.61
C ALA A 83 -31.46 7.94 13.36
N PRO A 84 -32.71 7.69 12.92
CA PRO A 84 -33.26 8.39 11.75
C PRO A 84 -33.21 9.90 11.96
N GLY A 85 -32.49 10.60 11.07
CA GLY A 85 -32.27 12.05 11.16
C GLY A 85 -31.03 12.47 11.97
N ASP A 86 -30.15 11.53 12.34
CA ASP A 86 -28.81 11.80 12.88
C ASP A 86 -27.67 11.52 11.87
N ASP A 87 -27.95 11.02 10.66
CA ASP A 87 -26.99 10.92 9.55
C ASP A 87 -26.99 12.18 8.69
N CYS A 88 -25.87 12.91 8.63
CA CYS A 88 -25.75 14.13 7.84
C CYS A 88 -25.86 13.95 6.32
N ARG A 89 -25.82 12.71 5.83
CA ARG A 89 -26.07 12.33 4.43
C ARG A 89 -27.55 12.19 4.12
N ASP A 90 -28.40 12.03 5.14
CA ASP A 90 -29.85 11.93 4.96
C ASP A 90 -30.40 13.25 4.40
N ALA A 91 -31.24 13.14 3.37
CA ALA A 91 -31.91 14.30 2.77
C ALA A 91 -32.79 15.08 3.76
N ASP A 92 -33.16 14.45 4.88
CA ASP A 92 -34.02 15.00 5.93
C ASP A 92 -33.26 15.51 7.17
N PHE A 93 -31.93 15.30 7.27
CA PHE A 93 -31.10 15.68 8.43
C PHE A 93 -30.92 17.21 8.58
N GLY A 94 -30.94 17.94 7.46
CA GLY A 94 -30.62 19.36 7.43
C GLY A 94 -29.12 19.63 7.25
N ASP A 95 -28.66 20.84 7.61
CA ASP A 95 -27.24 21.19 7.54
C ASP A 95 -26.52 20.83 8.85
N CYS A 96 -25.24 20.46 8.76
CA CYS A 96 -24.42 20.23 9.94
C CYS A 96 -24.35 21.47 10.85
N PRO A 97 -24.29 21.29 12.20
CA PRO A 97 -24.19 22.40 13.14
C PRO A 97 -22.95 23.27 12.91
N ASP A 98 -23.10 24.57 13.14
CA ASP A 98 -22.09 25.64 13.08
C ASP A 98 -20.65 25.23 12.73
N GLY A 99 -20.34 25.23 11.43
CA GLY A 99 -18.98 25.09 10.92
C GLY A 99 -18.48 23.66 10.80
N GLN A 100 -19.26 22.67 11.22
CA GLN A 100 -18.99 21.26 10.96
C GLN A 100 -19.31 20.90 9.50
N VAL A 101 -18.64 19.87 9.00
CA VAL A 101 -18.90 19.28 7.69
C VAL A 101 -19.44 17.88 7.86
N CYS A 102 -20.29 17.46 6.92
CA CYS A 102 -20.74 16.08 6.89
C CYS A 102 -19.57 15.19 6.49
N ASN A 103 -19.28 14.19 7.32
CA ASN A 103 -18.34 13.15 6.99
C ASN A 103 -19.09 12.08 6.20
N ASP A 104 -18.82 12.01 4.89
CA ASP A 104 -19.52 11.10 3.98
C ASP A 104 -19.28 9.61 4.32
N VAL A 105 -18.23 9.32 5.09
CA VAL A 105 -17.85 7.97 5.51
C VAL A 105 -18.58 7.56 6.80
N SER A 106 -18.55 8.43 7.83
CA SER A 106 -19.16 8.14 9.13
C SER A 106 -20.64 8.52 9.22
N GLY A 107 -21.14 9.34 8.29
CA GLY A 107 -22.49 9.93 8.36
C GLY A 107 -22.64 10.96 9.49
N GLN A 108 -21.56 11.40 10.13
CA GLN A 108 -21.61 12.34 11.25
C GLN A 108 -21.11 13.73 10.89
N CYS A 109 -21.65 14.75 11.55
CA CYS A 109 -21.09 16.09 11.49
C CYS A 109 -19.84 16.18 12.37
N VAL A 110 -18.70 16.47 11.74
CA VAL A 110 -17.39 16.56 12.39
C VAL A 110 -16.80 17.96 12.21
N GLU A 111 -15.86 18.39 13.06
CA GLU A 111 -15.14 19.62 12.76
C GLU A 111 -14.39 19.48 11.42
N PRO A 112 -14.21 20.57 10.66
CA PRO A 112 -13.43 20.53 9.43
C PRO A 112 -12.01 20.02 9.71
N GLY A 113 -11.69 18.84 9.18
CA GLY A 113 -10.41 18.15 9.42
C GLY A 113 -10.44 17.02 10.46
N GLU A 114 -11.59 16.70 11.06
CA GLU A 114 -11.81 15.52 11.92
C GLU A 114 -12.42 14.32 11.17
N GLY A 115 -12.40 14.33 9.84
CA GLY A 115 -12.71 13.13 9.06
C GLY A 115 -11.63 12.04 9.21
N PRO A 116 -11.92 10.76 8.89
CA PRO A 116 -10.86 9.77 8.75
C PRO A 116 -9.82 10.33 7.79
N ALA A 117 -8.54 10.14 8.12
CA ALA A 117 -7.46 10.60 7.27
C ALA A 117 -7.60 9.92 5.90
N GLU A 118 -7.86 10.71 4.85
CA GLU A 118 -7.84 10.22 3.48
C GLU A 118 -6.40 10.25 2.98
N TYR A 119 -5.91 9.09 2.56
CA TYR A 119 -4.57 8.95 2.00
C TYR A 119 -4.66 9.05 0.48
N TYR A 120 -3.80 9.86 -0.12
CA TYR A 120 -3.81 10.06 -1.58
C TYR A 120 -2.45 9.81 -2.21
N THR A 121 -1.38 9.98 -1.44
CA THR A 121 -0.02 9.88 -1.95
C THR A 121 0.68 8.63 -1.41
N VAL A 122 1.38 7.96 -2.30
CA VAL A 122 2.35 6.90 -1.97
C VAL A 122 3.75 7.49 -2.03
N ARG A 123 4.54 7.31 -0.97
CA ARG A 123 5.97 7.61 -0.97
C ARG A 123 6.76 6.31 -1.09
N ILE A 124 7.58 6.20 -2.11
CA ILE A 124 8.57 5.14 -2.27
C ILE A 124 9.92 5.72 -1.86
N ASN A 125 10.55 5.13 -0.84
CA ASN A 125 11.81 5.59 -0.30
C ASN A 125 12.87 4.51 -0.49
N ASP A 126 13.95 4.81 -1.20
CA ASP A 126 15.08 3.90 -1.29
C ASP A 126 15.75 3.73 0.09
N VAL A 127 15.99 2.48 0.48
CA VAL A 127 16.71 2.09 1.70
C VAL A 127 17.84 1.11 1.39
N THR A 128 18.32 1.13 0.15
CA THR A 128 19.33 0.19 -0.35
C THR A 128 20.66 0.34 0.39
N ASP A 129 20.96 1.53 0.90
CA ASP A 129 22.14 1.82 1.72
C ASP A 129 22.07 1.26 3.15
N VAL A 130 20.86 0.98 3.63
CA VAL A 130 20.59 0.46 4.97
C VAL A 130 20.48 -1.07 4.97
N GLU A 131 19.77 -1.64 3.99
CA GLU A 131 19.35 -3.06 4.00
C GLU A 131 20.27 -4.00 3.18
N GLY A 132 21.14 -3.46 2.32
CA GLY A 132 21.90 -4.24 1.33
C GLY A 132 23.42 -4.06 1.34
N ASP A 133 24.11 -4.81 0.46
CA ASP A 133 25.52 -4.53 0.12
C ASP A 133 25.57 -3.19 -0.64
N ASP A 134 25.98 -2.09 0.02
CA ASP A 134 26.13 -0.71 -0.49
C ASP A 134 26.18 -0.59 -2.04
N ARG A 135 25.01 -0.40 -2.66
CA ARG A 135 24.81 -0.20 -4.11
C ARG A 135 24.77 1.26 -4.49
N CYS A 136 25.20 2.14 -3.59
CA CYS A 136 25.20 3.59 -3.82
C CYS A 136 26.32 4.05 -4.76
N ALA A 137 27.19 3.11 -5.15
CA ALA A 137 28.20 3.28 -6.16
C ALA A 137 27.88 2.54 -7.46
N ASP A 138 26.65 2.01 -7.60
CA ASP A 138 26.28 1.26 -8.78
C ASP A 138 26.34 2.11 -10.03
N THR A 139 26.89 1.48 -11.07
CA THR A 139 26.92 2.08 -12.39
C THR A 139 26.48 1.06 -13.43
N THR A 140 25.77 1.55 -14.43
CA THR A 140 25.44 0.78 -15.63
C THR A 140 26.10 1.46 -16.81
N TYR A 141 27.05 0.77 -17.43
CA TYR A 141 27.89 1.30 -18.52
C TYR A 141 28.56 2.65 -18.23
N GLY A 142 28.94 2.90 -16.96
CA GLY A 142 29.62 4.12 -16.53
C GLY A 142 28.70 5.27 -16.11
N TYR A 143 27.38 5.07 -16.15
CA TYR A 143 26.37 5.98 -15.61
C TYR A 143 25.96 5.55 -14.22
N ALA A 144 25.78 6.50 -13.32
CA ALA A 144 25.41 6.23 -11.95
C ALA A 144 23.91 5.85 -11.87
N THR A 145 23.67 4.64 -11.37
CA THR A 145 22.35 3.98 -11.27
C THR A 145 22.12 3.49 -9.85
N ALA A 146 22.56 4.28 -8.87
CA ALA A 146 22.43 3.98 -7.46
C ALA A 146 20.97 3.86 -7.03
N GLY A 147 20.71 2.97 -6.07
CA GLY A 147 19.39 2.73 -5.49
C GLY A 147 18.38 2.10 -6.47
N ALA A 148 17.13 2.04 -6.02
CA ALA A 148 16.01 1.45 -6.72
C ALA A 148 15.72 2.14 -8.05
N LYS A 149 15.50 1.32 -9.09
CA LYS A 149 15.22 1.75 -10.46
C LYS A 149 13.74 1.56 -10.78
N ILE A 150 12.91 2.53 -10.43
CA ILE A 150 11.45 2.43 -10.57
C ILE A 150 11.04 2.60 -12.04
N MET A 151 10.24 1.67 -12.55
CA MET A 151 9.66 1.69 -13.90
C MET A 151 8.19 2.13 -13.88
N TYR A 152 7.43 1.68 -12.88
CA TYR A 152 6.02 2.01 -12.73
C TYR A 152 5.55 1.80 -11.30
N VAL A 153 4.41 2.39 -11.00
CA VAL A 153 3.61 2.09 -9.81
C VAL A 153 2.19 1.85 -10.27
N GLU A 154 1.55 0.78 -9.83
CA GLU A 154 0.17 0.46 -10.18
C GLU A 154 -0.68 0.24 -8.94
N LEU A 155 -1.94 0.64 -9.03
CA LEU A 155 -2.96 0.42 -8.02
C LEU A 155 -3.87 -0.71 -8.49
N LYS A 156 -4.08 -1.70 -7.64
CA LYS A 156 -4.96 -2.84 -7.88
C LYS A 156 -6.11 -2.86 -6.90
N ASP A 157 -7.25 -3.38 -7.33
CA ASP A 157 -8.38 -3.70 -6.44
C ASP A 157 -8.19 -5.06 -5.74
N VAL A 158 -9.14 -5.41 -4.87
CA VAL A 158 -9.20 -6.70 -4.16
C VAL A 158 -9.23 -7.94 -5.07
N SER A 159 -9.59 -7.79 -6.34
CA SER A 159 -9.56 -8.87 -7.33
C SER A 159 -8.18 -9.07 -7.95
N GLY A 160 -7.24 -8.16 -7.68
CA GLY A 160 -5.92 -8.08 -8.28
C GLY A 160 -5.92 -7.40 -9.66
N SER A 161 -7.03 -6.78 -10.06
CA SER A 161 -7.14 -6.04 -11.32
C SER A 161 -6.53 -4.66 -11.17
N VAL A 162 -5.73 -4.24 -12.16
CA VAL A 162 -5.17 -2.88 -12.18
C VAL A 162 -6.30 -1.88 -12.46
N ILE A 163 -6.43 -0.88 -11.58
CA ILE A 163 -7.44 0.17 -11.70
C ILE A 163 -6.84 1.54 -12.05
N ALA A 164 -5.56 1.78 -11.72
CA ALA A 164 -4.85 3.01 -12.08
C ALA A 164 -3.33 2.79 -12.11
N TYR A 165 -2.65 3.68 -12.85
CA TYR A 165 -1.19 3.80 -12.81
C TYR A 165 -0.79 5.09 -12.12
N GLY A 166 0.36 5.03 -11.45
CA GLY A 166 0.88 6.10 -10.63
C GLY A 166 1.40 7.26 -11.47
N LYS A 167 1.08 8.47 -11.01
CA LYS A 167 1.57 9.74 -11.55
C LYS A 167 2.45 10.42 -10.51
N ALA A 168 3.66 10.79 -10.91
CA ALA A 168 4.59 11.49 -10.04
C ALA A 168 4.06 12.89 -9.71
N VAL A 169 4.08 13.21 -8.41
CA VAL A 169 3.67 14.51 -7.86
C VAL A 169 4.78 15.19 -7.07
N GLY A 170 5.93 14.51 -6.95
CA GLY A 170 7.17 15.03 -6.40
C GLY A 170 8.24 13.95 -6.32
N ASP A 171 9.47 14.39 -6.16
CA ASP A 171 10.62 13.53 -5.93
C ASP A 171 11.63 14.23 -5.01
N ASP A 172 12.48 13.42 -4.39
CA ASP A 172 13.72 13.85 -3.73
C ASP A 172 14.79 12.85 -4.14
N ILE A 173 15.21 12.93 -5.41
CA ILE A 173 16.20 12.02 -5.98
C ILE A 173 17.56 12.32 -5.36
N ALA A 174 18.16 11.29 -4.76
CA ALA A 174 19.46 11.44 -4.13
C ALA A 174 20.55 11.71 -5.16
N ALA A 175 21.58 12.45 -4.74
CA ALA A 175 22.72 12.77 -5.59
C ALA A 175 23.43 11.48 -6.05
N GLY A 176 23.89 11.46 -7.31
CA GLY A 176 24.57 10.30 -7.88
C GLY A 176 23.66 9.35 -8.66
N SER A 177 22.50 9.82 -9.12
CA SER A 177 21.69 9.15 -10.14
C SER A 177 21.68 9.97 -11.43
N ASP A 178 21.86 9.30 -12.58
CA ASP A 178 21.83 9.93 -13.91
C ASP A 178 20.45 9.77 -14.60
N PHE A 179 19.53 8.98 -14.03
CA PHE A 179 18.21 8.66 -14.61
C PHE A 179 17.10 9.24 -13.74
N ILE A 180 16.86 10.55 -13.88
CA ILE A 180 16.06 11.34 -12.94
C ILE A 180 14.81 11.96 -13.58
N ASN A 181 14.38 11.47 -14.74
CA ASN A 181 13.27 12.06 -15.50
C ASN A 181 11.90 11.62 -14.97
N THR A 182 11.68 11.84 -13.68
CA THR A 182 10.59 11.25 -12.91
C THR A 182 9.21 11.46 -13.53
N PHE A 183 8.91 12.70 -13.90
CA PHE A 183 7.57 13.09 -14.38
C PHE A 183 7.24 12.62 -15.79
N ASP A 184 8.26 12.28 -16.60
CA ASP A 184 8.04 11.71 -17.93
C ASP A 184 7.90 10.18 -17.88
N VAL A 185 8.54 9.52 -16.90
CA VAL A 185 8.49 8.06 -16.72
C VAL A 185 7.24 7.63 -15.94
N ILE A 186 6.92 8.35 -14.86
CA ILE A 186 5.80 8.05 -13.95
C ILE A 186 4.72 9.10 -14.20
N ASP A 187 4.00 8.97 -15.31
CA ASP A 187 3.09 10.00 -15.84
C ASP A 187 1.59 9.69 -15.58
N GLY A 188 1.28 8.55 -14.96
CA GLY A 188 -0.07 8.04 -14.76
C GLY A 188 -0.59 7.16 -15.90
N SER A 189 0.18 6.98 -16.98
CA SER A 189 -0.16 6.07 -18.08
C SER A 189 0.30 4.64 -17.78
N ALA A 190 -0.36 3.66 -18.41
CA ALA A 190 0.13 2.29 -18.40
C ALA A 190 1.53 2.21 -19.04
N PRO A 191 2.52 1.57 -18.37
CA PRO A 191 3.86 1.48 -18.91
C PRO A 191 3.88 0.53 -20.11
N ASP A 192 4.61 0.90 -21.17
CA ASP A 192 4.93 -0.03 -22.24
C ASP A 192 6.16 -0.87 -21.84
N LEU A 193 5.90 -2.04 -21.26
CA LEU A 193 6.95 -2.96 -20.80
C LEU A 193 7.58 -3.80 -21.92
N VAL A 194 7.08 -3.70 -23.16
CA VAL A 194 7.60 -4.50 -24.27
C VAL A 194 9.04 -4.10 -24.56
N GLY A 195 9.96 -5.04 -24.35
CA GLY A 195 11.39 -4.81 -24.59
C GLY A 195 12.08 -3.91 -23.57
N GLN A 196 11.44 -3.60 -22.44
CA GLN A 196 12.02 -2.77 -21.37
C GLN A 196 12.96 -3.53 -20.43
N CYS A 197 13.00 -4.85 -20.55
CA CYS A 197 13.93 -5.73 -19.85
C CYS A 197 14.78 -6.53 -20.85
N PRO A 198 15.52 -5.88 -21.76
CA PRO A 198 16.37 -6.62 -22.67
C PRO A 198 17.57 -7.13 -21.88
N ALA A 199 17.67 -8.46 -21.80
CA ALA A 199 18.86 -9.11 -21.26
C ALA A 199 20.12 -8.74 -22.07
N ASP A 200 19.95 -8.58 -23.40
CA ASP A 200 21.07 -8.56 -24.36
C ASP A 200 21.09 -7.33 -25.29
N GLU A 201 20.08 -6.45 -25.23
CA GLU A 201 20.02 -5.26 -26.10
C GLU A 201 20.54 -4.02 -25.39
N ALA A 202 21.59 -3.46 -25.99
CA ALA A 202 22.13 -2.15 -25.67
C ALA A 202 21.29 -1.07 -26.38
N PHE A 203 20.60 -0.23 -25.61
CA PHE A 203 20.05 1.02 -26.12
C PHE A 203 21.16 2.05 -26.28
N VAL A 204 21.17 2.75 -27.42
CA VAL A 204 22.07 3.87 -27.66
C VAL A 204 21.33 5.18 -27.36
N ARG A 205 21.59 5.78 -26.20
CA ARG A 205 21.16 7.14 -25.89
C ARG A 205 22.20 8.12 -26.45
N LEU A 206 21.73 9.23 -27.02
CA LEU A 206 22.61 10.34 -27.39
C LEU A 206 22.57 11.37 -26.28
N ASP A 207 23.67 11.52 -25.55
CA ASP A 207 23.83 12.58 -24.55
C ASP A 207 25.00 13.48 -24.95
N ASN A 208 24.68 14.73 -25.29
CA ASN A 208 25.67 15.73 -25.67
C ASN A 208 26.64 15.23 -26.77
N ASP A 209 26.11 14.62 -27.83
CA ASP A 209 26.84 14.00 -28.95
C ASP A 209 27.69 12.75 -28.62
N ASN A 210 27.54 12.18 -27.42
CA ASN A 210 28.12 10.88 -27.06
C ASN A 210 27.07 9.78 -27.19
N GLU A 211 27.42 8.70 -27.88
CA GLU A 211 26.64 7.46 -27.89
C GLU A 211 26.85 6.71 -26.58
N ILE A 212 25.77 6.52 -25.85
CA ILE A 212 25.73 5.82 -24.57
C ILE A 212 25.06 4.48 -24.78
N THR A 213 25.76 3.41 -24.47
CA THR A 213 25.12 2.11 -24.31
C THR A 213 24.53 1.99 -22.91
N THR A 214 23.25 1.69 -22.79
CA THR A 214 22.55 1.36 -21.53
C THR A 214 21.58 0.19 -21.78
N ASN A 215 21.15 -0.52 -20.74
CA ASN A 215 20.15 -1.59 -20.82
C ASN A 215 18.72 -1.14 -20.47
N PHE A 216 18.54 0.15 -20.16
CA PHE A 216 17.23 0.81 -20.03
C PHE A 216 17.34 2.31 -20.39
N THR A 217 16.20 2.96 -20.66
CA THR A 217 16.15 4.35 -21.14
C THR A 217 15.75 5.33 -20.04
N ASP A 218 16.08 6.61 -20.21
CA ASP A 218 15.61 7.71 -19.34
C ASP A 218 14.12 8.04 -19.52
N GLN A 219 13.42 7.30 -20.39
CA GLN A 219 11.98 7.36 -20.58
C GLN A 219 11.25 6.21 -19.88
N THR A 220 11.99 5.25 -19.32
CA THR A 220 11.41 3.99 -18.82
C THR A 220 11.82 3.65 -17.41
N VAL A 221 12.88 4.27 -16.89
CA VAL A 221 13.37 4.06 -15.53
C VAL A 221 13.70 5.40 -14.86
N VAL A 222 13.32 5.50 -13.58
CA VAL A 222 13.80 6.50 -12.64
C VAL A 222 14.68 5.79 -11.62
N ALA A 223 15.96 6.15 -11.54
CA ALA A 223 16.83 5.68 -10.46
C ALA A 223 16.79 6.69 -9.31
N LEU A 224 16.32 6.24 -8.14
CA LEU A 224 16.10 7.12 -6.99
C LEU A 224 17.39 7.63 -6.35
N GLY A 225 18.52 6.93 -6.55
CA GLY A 225 19.69 7.12 -5.72
C GLY A 225 19.46 6.59 -4.30
N CYS A 226 20.54 6.27 -3.59
CA CYS A 226 20.43 5.78 -2.22
C CYS A 226 19.84 6.83 -1.28
N GLY A 227 18.79 6.45 -0.55
CA GLY A 227 18.05 7.36 0.33
C GLY A 227 17.19 8.39 -0.40
N GLY A 228 17.05 8.27 -1.73
CA GLY A 228 16.15 9.10 -2.51
C GLY A 228 14.70 8.63 -2.40
N SER A 229 13.76 9.47 -2.82
CA SER A 229 12.34 9.13 -2.77
C SER A 229 11.51 9.65 -3.94
N LEU A 230 10.38 8.98 -4.17
CA LEU A 230 9.39 9.27 -5.20
C LEU A 230 8.01 9.36 -4.56
N TYR A 231 7.22 10.36 -4.96
CA TYR A 231 5.86 10.59 -4.49
C TYR A 231 4.87 10.42 -5.65
N VAL A 232 3.87 9.57 -5.46
CA VAL A 232 2.95 9.13 -6.50
C VAL A 232 1.50 9.26 -6.05
N GLN A 233 0.64 9.75 -6.93
CA GLN A 233 -0.81 9.75 -6.77
C GLN A 233 -1.48 8.95 -7.90
N PHE A 234 -2.73 8.54 -7.69
CA PHE A 234 -3.54 7.83 -8.67
C PHE A 234 -4.78 8.64 -9.03
N GLU A 235 -5.10 8.70 -10.30
CA GLU A 235 -6.28 9.38 -10.85
C GLU A 235 -7.20 8.32 -11.49
N ASP A 236 -8.51 8.51 -11.37
CA ASP A 236 -9.51 7.69 -12.06
C ASP A 236 -9.65 8.09 -13.54
N GLU A 237 -10.57 7.45 -14.28
CA GLU A 237 -10.81 7.76 -15.70
C GLU A 237 -11.29 9.21 -15.95
N ASN A 238 -11.79 9.90 -14.92
CA ASN A 238 -12.24 11.29 -14.98
C ASN A 238 -11.15 12.30 -14.60
N GLY A 239 -10.00 11.82 -14.10
CA GLY A 239 -8.92 12.64 -13.58
C GLY A 239 -9.09 13.04 -12.11
N ASP A 240 -10.03 12.42 -11.39
CA ASP A 240 -10.24 12.64 -9.96
C ASP A 240 -9.28 11.75 -9.15
N LEU A 241 -8.77 12.27 -8.04
CA LEU A 241 -7.84 11.51 -7.19
C LEU A 241 -8.56 10.33 -6.52
N ILE A 242 -7.90 9.17 -6.54
CA ILE A 242 -8.36 7.97 -5.85
C ILE A 242 -7.84 8.02 -4.41
N ALA A 243 -8.76 7.97 -3.44
CA ALA A 243 -8.40 7.77 -2.04
C ALA A 243 -7.94 6.32 -1.82
N LEU A 244 -6.84 6.16 -1.08
CA LEU A 244 -6.23 4.87 -0.77
C LEU A 244 -6.83 4.30 0.51
N ASP A 245 -7.17 3.03 0.46
CA ASP A 245 -7.72 2.26 1.57
C ASP A 245 -7.32 0.78 1.45
N GLU A 246 -7.80 -0.07 2.35
CA GLU A 246 -7.47 -1.50 2.41
C GLU A 246 -7.99 -2.34 1.24
N SER A 247 -8.92 -1.82 0.44
CA SER A 247 -9.37 -2.52 -0.77
C SER A 247 -8.31 -2.46 -1.88
N HIS A 248 -7.25 -1.68 -1.68
CA HIS A 248 -6.23 -1.41 -2.66
C HIS A 248 -4.92 -2.16 -2.39
N THR A 249 -4.26 -2.57 -3.46
CA THR A 249 -2.88 -3.05 -3.43
C THR A 249 -1.99 -2.17 -4.30
N ILE A 250 -0.91 -1.63 -3.71
CA ILE A 250 0.12 -0.87 -4.41
C ILE A 250 1.21 -1.83 -4.87
N ASN A 251 1.49 -1.87 -6.16
CA ASN A 251 2.60 -2.64 -6.72
C ASN A 251 3.63 -1.71 -7.38
N VAL A 252 4.90 -1.90 -7.06
CA VAL A 252 6.02 -1.10 -7.55
C VAL A 252 6.86 -1.96 -8.49
N GLY A 253 6.93 -1.58 -9.75
CA GLY A 253 7.77 -2.24 -10.75
C GLY A 253 9.17 -1.65 -10.76
N GLU A 254 10.19 -2.50 -10.57
CA GLU A 254 11.59 -2.11 -10.55
C GLU A 254 12.40 -2.81 -11.65
N PHE A 255 13.34 -2.09 -12.26
CA PHE A 255 14.37 -2.67 -13.12
C PHE A 255 15.44 -3.37 -12.26
N GLY A 256 15.26 -4.67 -12.06
CA GLY A 256 16.13 -5.51 -11.22
C GLY A 256 16.79 -6.70 -11.94
N PRO A 257 17.27 -7.69 -11.18
CA PRO A 257 17.94 -8.88 -11.72
C PRO A 257 17.13 -9.71 -12.68
N ASP A 258 15.82 -9.75 -12.50
CA ASP A 258 14.94 -10.50 -13.40
C ASP A 258 14.85 -9.85 -14.79
N CYS A 259 15.13 -8.53 -14.88
CA CYS A 259 15.24 -7.83 -16.16
C CYS A 259 16.62 -7.97 -16.79
N ASN A 260 17.69 -7.98 -15.99
CA ASN A 260 19.05 -8.13 -16.51
C ASN A 260 20.00 -8.73 -15.45
N ALA A 261 19.99 -10.05 -15.32
CA ALA A 261 20.81 -10.75 -14.31
C ALA A 261 22.33 -10.63 -14.55
N GLU A 262 22.76 -10.24 -15.75
CA GLU A 262 24.19 -10.04 -16.08
C GLU A 262 24.72 -8.73 -15.48
N HIS A 263 23.93 -7.66 -15.52
CA HIS A 263 24.33 -6.31 -15.09
C HIS A 263 23.66 -5.84 -13.79
N GLN A 264 22.58 -6.49 -13.36
CA GLN A 264 21.90 -6.28 -12.09
C GLN A 264 21.85 -7.63 -11.35
N THR A 265 22.85 -7.92 -10.53
CA THR A 265 22.99 -9.27 -9.93
C THR A 265 22.25 -9.44 -8.61
N LYS A 266 21.71 -8.35 -8.06
CA LYS A 266 21.01 -8.29 -6.77
C LYS A 266 19.81 -7.32 -6.87
N PRO A 267 18.77 -7.50 -6.05
CA PRO A 267 17.68 -6.53 -5.95
C PRO A 267 18.13 -5.26 -5.21
N ASP A 268 17.46 -4.15 -5.47
CA ASP A 268 17.51 -2.96 -4.61
C ASP A 268 16.43 -3.06 -3.51
N TYR A 269 16.48 -2.16 -2.54
CA TYR A 269 15.55 -2.15 -1.40
C TYR A 269 14.87 -0.79 -1.29
N TYR A 270 13.56 -0.80 -1.10
CA TYR A 270 12.76 0.39 -0.89
C TYR A 270 11.64 0.12 0.10
N ASP A 271 11.23 1.17 0.79
CA ASP A 271 10.09 1.22 1.69
C ASP A 271 8.94 2.01 1.05
N VAL A 272 7.71 1.55 1.25
CA VAL A 272 6.51 2.17 0.70
C VAL A 272 5.65 2.71 1.84
N TYR A 273 5.31 4.00 1.79
CA TYR A 273 4.49 4.68 2.79
C TYR A 273 3.27 5.30 2.14
N ILE A 274 2.20 5.48 2.92
CA ILE A 274 1.02 6.27 2.53
C ILE A 274 1.04 7.61 3.25
N CYS A 275 0.56 8.65 2.56
CA CYS A 275 0.54 10.02 3.04
C CYS A 275 -0.80 10.69 2.72
N THR A 276 -1.22 11.60 3.60
CA THR A 276 -2.49 12.34 3.46
C THR A 276 -2.39 13.53 2.51
N ASP A 277 -1.17 13.90 2.10
CA ASP A 277 -0.95 14.97 1.13
C ASP A 277 -1.56 14.63 -0.25
N ALA A 278 -2.10 15.64 -0.91
CA ALA A 278 -2.72 15.54 -2.24
C ALA A 278 -2.33 16.73 -3.13
N GLY A 279 -2.37 16.56 -4.46
CA GLY A 279 -2.09 17.60 -5.44
C GLY A 279 -0.67 17.59 -6.01
N SER A 280 -0.31 18.64 -6.76
CA SER A 280 0.78 18.61 -7.75
C SER A 280 2.18 18.99 -7.28
N ASN A 281 2.46 19.03 -5.97
CA ASN A 281 3.80 19.31 -5.42
C ASN A 281 3.95 18.72 -4.02
N VAL A 282 3.83 17.40 -3.89
CA VAL A 282 4.03 16.70 -2.61
C VAL A 282 5.51 16.33 -2.53
N SER A 283 6.27 17.02 -1.67
CA SER A 283 7.72 16.82 -1.58
C SER A 283 8.24 16.78 -0.12
N SER A 284 7.35 16.52 0.84
CA SER A 284 7.75 16.52 2.25
C SER A 284 7.16 15.32 3.00
N PRO A 285 7.93 14.67 3.89
CA PRO A 285 7.48 13.50 4.64
C PRO A 285 6.56 13.83 5.82
N ALA A 286 6.18 15.10 6.05
CA ALA A 286 5.52 15.52 7.30
C ALA A 286 4.13 14.90 7.53
N ASN A 287 3.51 14.34 6.49
CA ASN A 287 2.15 13.82 6.49
C ASN A 287 2.07 12.35 6.06
N CYS A 288 3.19 11.63 6.13
CA CYS A 288 3.26 10.19 5.82
C CYS A 288 3.24 9.38 7.11
N GLU A 289 2.65 8.18 7.03
CA GLU A 289 2.72 7.20 8.11
C GLU A 289 4.18 6.83 8.43
N GLU A 290 4.50 6.62 9.71
CA GLU A 290 5.87 6.32 10.15
C GLU A 290 6.26 4.85 9.89
N VAL A 291 5.27 3.97 9.72
CA VAL A 291 5.46 2.54 9.46
C VAL A 291 5.30 2.28 7.96
N PRO A 292 6.30 1.71 7.27
CA PRO A 292 6.14 1.38 5.87
C PRO A 292 5.24 0.15 5.71
N LEU A 293 4.44 0.17 4.64
CA LEU A 293 3.51 -0.90 4.28
C LEU A 293 4.20 -2.26 4.06
N ASN A 294 5.51 -2.25 3.79
CA ASN A 294 6.31 -3.42 3.48
C ASN A 294 7.31 -3.84 4.58
N ALA A 295 7.27 -3.25 5.79
CA ALA A 295 8.25 -3.52 6.86
C ALA A 295 8.23 -4.95 7.43
N GLU A 296 7.10 -5.63 7.38
CA GLU A 296 6.85 -7.04 7.70
C GLU A 296 5.45 -7.28 7.11
N ALA A 297 5.16 -8.44 6.53
CA ALA A 297 3.90 -8.72 5.81
C ALA A 297 2.63 -8.28 6.58
N MET A 298 2.24 -7.01 6.43
CA MET A 298 0.95 -6.48 6.83
C MET A 298 0.01 -6.86 5.70
N THR A 299 -0.87 -7.79 6.01
CA THR A 299 -1.83 -8.41 5.10
C THR A 299 -3.01 -7.47 4.91
N GLY A 300 -2.75 -6.32 4.29
CA GLY A 300 -3.76 -5.37 3.81
C GLY A 300 -3.41 -4.81 2.43
N VAL A 301 -2.10 -4.65 2.15
CA VAL A 301 -1.55 -4.46 0.81
C VAL A 301 -0.84 -5.75 0.42
N LEU A 302 -1.55 -6.65 -0.28
CA LEU A 302 -1.04 -7.96 -0.66
C LEU A 302 0.04 -7.85 -1.74
N GLY A 303 1.27 -7.57 -1.30
CA GLY A 303 2.49 -7.86 -2.01
C GLY A 303 2.96 -6.79 -2.99
N THR A 304 4.23 -6.43 -2.85
CA THR A 304 5.13 -6.21 -3.99
C THR A 304 5.27 -7.55 -4.73
N ASP A 305 4.25 -7.94 -5.50
CA ASP A 305 4.38 -9.04 -6.46
C ASP A 305 5.07 -8.43 -7.69
N VAL A 306 6.40 -8.45 -7.71
CA VAL A 306 7.18 -8.13 -8.91
C VAL A 306 6.95 -9.27 -9.90
N ARG A 307 5.79 -9.24 -10.57
CA ARG A 307 5.48 -10.12 -11.69
C ARG A 307 5.87 -9.43 -12.98
N PHE A 308 7.04 -9.82 -13.45
CA PHE A 308 7.47 -9.53 -14.81
C PHE A 308 6.48 -10.15 -15.79
N PRO A 309 6.18 -9.47 -16.92
CA PRO A 309 5.53 -10.15 -18.03
C PRO A 309 6.38 -11.36 -18.42
N ASP A 310 5.74 -12.51 -18.66
CA ASP A 310 6.40 -13.64 -19.29
C ASP A 310 7.12 -13.12 -20.54
N ALA A 311 8.44 -13.35 -20.63
CA ALA A 311 9.22 -12.99 -21.79
C ALA A 311 8.50 -13.55 -23.02
N ALA A 312 8.10 -12.67 -23.94
CA ALA A 312 7.53 -13.10 -25.21
C ALA A 312 8.58 -13.96 -25.92
N GLU A 313 8.29 -15.25 -26.15
CA GLU A 313 9.08 -16.13 -27.01
C GLU A 313 9.18 -15.60 -28.45
#